data_AF-A0A958TYK2-F1
#
_entry.id   AF-A0A958TYK2-F1
#
_cell.length_a   1.000
_cell.length_b   1.000
_cell.length_c   1.000
_cell.angle_alpha   90.00
_cell.angle_beta   90.00
_cell.angle_gamma   90.00
#
_symmetry.space_group_name_H-M   'P 1'
#
loop_
_entity.id
_entity.type
_entity.pdbx_description
1 polymer ?
#
loop_
_entity_poly.entity_id
_entity_poly.type
_entity_poly.pdbx_seq_one_letter_code
_entity_poly.pdbx_strand_id
1 'polypeptide(L)'
;YGNLIENKDKGITNVAYNHLNLPTEINFATGGKIEYFYDASGIKLKKKVTDGSTITTTEYMDTSTSLSTGSFQYTNNVLDFFPHAEGYVKAISSSFGGGPTTFSFKYVFSYTDHLGNIRLKYAQDPSNGNAISILEEDHYYPYGLKHKGYSGSHLVFEGLGPGTGVTLTPVNPFLGDTYKYKFGGKEYDDTFNINTYDFGARNYDPALGRWMNIDPLAEQMRRHSPYNYAFDNPVYFIDPDGMMNLPFGGGDTGVVENSNTLVVTSFDGEENTLDSQIVSGSDNISIAKDGGKISTGGDNSSSEDHRVSQNIQKDYPEFAKLINETVPKILKNKDFVGLLKFFSGLSAEEIKSTLSAGSGPLIIAGNVGIGDFMYDKSSGNIVVDFNYLEAYKNGSHDLNTVSGIVNILHACIGILHEDVHYGNHQTGKTFASQRISTEPGDAFERQIMNIGSFPGQRIDRDSPILLNYVKNNFNSLNKLFKE
;
A
#
# COMPACT_ATOMS: atom_id res chain seq x y z
N TYR A 1 -5.13 -16.12 -28.43
CA TYR A 1 -5.23 -15.57 -27.07
C TYR A 1 -5.25 -16.74 -26.10
N GLY A 2 -4.48 -16.67 -25.01
CA GLY A 2 -4.19 -17.81 -24.14
C GLY A 2 -5.08 -17.91 -22.90
N ASN A 3 -6.31 -17.41 -22.96
CA ASN A 3 -7.24 -17.57 -21.85
C ASN A 3 -7.78 -19.00 -21.79
N LEU A 4 -8.16 -19.46 -20.59
CA LEU A 4 -8.80 -20.76 -20.39
C LEU A 4 -10.16 -20.80 -21.10
N ILE A 5 -10.33 -21.68 -22.09
CA ILE A 5 -11.61 -21.83 -22.80
C ILE A 5 -12.43 -23.05 -22.32
N GLU A 6 -11.77 -24.08 -21.78
CA GLU A 6 -12.40 -25.29 -21.27
C GLU A 6 -11.59 -25.85 -20.09
N ASN A 7 -12.27 -26.53 -19.16
CA ASN A 7 -11.62 -27.30 -18.09
C ASN A 7 -12.53 -28.46 -17.68
N LYS A 8 -12.18 -29.67 -18.13
CA LYS A 8 -13.00 -30.88 -17.91
C LYS A 8 -13.06 -31.31 -16.45
N ASP A 9 -11.98 -31.10 -15.69
CA ASP A 9 -11.93 -31.45 -14.26
C ASP A 9 -12.88 -30.58 -13.43
N LYS A 10 -13.09 -29.34 -13.88
CA LYS A 10 -14.05 -28.38 -13.29
C LYS A 10 -15.39 -28.36 -14.02
N GLY A 11 -15.62 -29.24 -15.00
CA GLY A 11 -16.85 -29.32 -15.78
C GLY A 11 -17.13 -28.10 -16.67
N ILE A 12 -16.15 -27.22 -16.89
CA ILE A 12 -16.27 -26.03 -17.74
C ILE A 12 -16.17 -26.45 -19.20
N THR A 13 -17.23 -26.18 -19.97
CA THR A 13 -17.31 -26.53 -21.39
C THR A 13 -16.99 -25.36 -22.31
N ASN A 14 -17.23 -24.12 -21.86
CA ASN A 14 -16.89 -22.92 -22.61
C ASN A 14 -16.73 -21.73 -21.67
N VAL A 15 -15.76 -20.87 -21.96
CA VAL A 15 -15.63 -19.53 -21.37
C VAL A 15 -15.60 -18.48 -22.48
N ALA A 16 -16.53 -17.53 -22.41
CA ALA A 16 -16.53 -16.33 -23.25
C ALA A 16 -15.82 -15.18 -22.52
N TYR A 17 -15.12 -14.34 -23.27
CA TYR A 17 -14.32 -13.24 -22.74
C TYR A 17 -14.68 -11.91 -23.43
N ASN A 18 -14.55 -10.80 -22.69
CA ASN A 18 -14.59 -9.46 -23.27
C ASN A 18 -13.23 -9.05 -23.87
N HIS A 19 -13.15 -7.82 -24.38
CA HIS A 19 -11.92 -7.27 -24.99
C HIS A 19 -10.79 -7.00 -23.98
N LEU A 20 -11.08 -7.01 -22.67
CA LEU A 20 -10.11 -6.91 -21.57
C LEU A 20 -9.64 -8.30 -21.08
N ASN A 21 -10.05 -9.38 -21.75
CA ASN A 21 -9.81 -10.77 -21.32
C ASN A 21 -10.48 -11.18 -20.00
N LEU A 22 -11.52 -10.48 -19.55
CA LEU A 22 -12.34 -10.87 -18.39
C LEU A 22 -13.49 -11.80 -18.81
N PRO A 23 -13.78 -12.88 -18.05
CA PRO A 23 -14.81 -13.84 -18.43
C PRO A 23 -16.19 -13.21 -18.35
N THR A 24 -16.99 -13.27 -19.41
CA THR A 24 -18.37 -12.74 -19.43
C THR A 24 -19.40 -13.85 -19.26
N GLU A 25 -19.09 -15.07 -19.69
CA GLU A 25 -19.96 -16.22 -19.55
C GLU A 25 -19.13 -17.50 -19.37
N ILE A 26 -19.52 -18.33 -18.40
CA ILE A 26 -18.96 -19.66 -18.17
C ILE A 26 -20.10 -20.67 -18.23
N ASN A 27 -19.97 -21.64 -19.13
CA ASN A 27 -20.94 -22.73 -19.30
C ASN A 27 -20.37 -24.03 -18.72
N PHE A 28 -21.24 -24.79 -18.05
CA PHE A 28 -20.87 -26.04 -17.40
C PHE A 28 -21.57 -27.24 -18.06
N ALA A 29 -20.91 -28.40 -18.02
CA ALA A 29 -21.45 -29.64 -18.59
C ALA A 29 -22.78 -30.10 -17.95
N THR A 30 -23.04 -29.65 -16.72
CA THR A 30 -24.30 -29.90 -15.99
C THR A 30 -25.47 -29.04 -16.48
N GLY A 31 -25.22 -28.08 -17.39
CA GLY A 31 -26.19 -27.09 -17.84
C GLY A 31 -26.23 -25.81 -16.99
N GLY A 32 -25.46 -25.76 -15.90
CA GLY A 32 -25.26 -24.54 -15.10
C GLY A 32 -24.52 -23.47 -15.89
N LYS A 33 -24.77 -22.20 -15.55
CA LYS A 33 -24.18 -21.04 -16.22
C LYS A 33 -23.86 -19.92 -15.24
N ILE A 34 -22.72 -19.26 -15.44
CA ILE A 34 -22.34 -18.03 -14.73
C ILE A 34 -22.16 -16.91 -15.77
N GLU A 35 -22.78 -15.77 -15.54
CA GLU A 35 -22.65 -14.56 -16.34
C GLU A 35 -22.07 -13.44 -15.46
N TYR A 36 -21.06 -12.75 -15.96
CA TYR A 36 -20.44 -11.61 -15.28
C TYR A 36 -20.64 -10.33 -16.10
N PHE A 37 -20.93 -9.24 -15.40
CA PHE A 37 -21.15 -7.93 -15.99
C PHE A 37 -20.15 -6.96 -15.39
N TYR A 38 -19.47 -6.23 -16.25
CA TYR A 38 -18.42 -5.28 -15.89
C TYR A 38 -18.76 -3.90 -16.44
N ASP A 39 -18.21 -2.86 -15.82
CA ASP A 39 -18.12 -1.55 -16.45
C ASP A 39 -17.02 -1.52 -17.54
N ALA A 40 -16.79 -0.35 -18.14
CA ALA A 40 -15.72 -0.17 -19.13
C ALA A 40 -14.29 -0.31 -18.54
N SER A 41 -14.16 -0.07 -17.22
CA SER A 41 -13.05 -0.43 -16.31
C SER A 41 -12.61 -1.89 -16.32
N GLY A 42 -13.56 -2.79 -16.54
CA GLY A 42 -13.41 -4.16 -16.06
C GLY A 42 -13.69 -4.33 -14.56
N ILE A 43 -14.29 -3.33 -13.90
CA ILE A 43 -14.81 -3.50 -12.53
C ILE A 43 -16.09 -4.33 -12.61
N LYS A 44 -16.15 -5.42 -11.82
CA LYS A 44 -17.30 -6.31 -11.78
C LYS A 44 -18.47 -5.63 -11.07
N LEU A 45 -19.59 -5.48 -11.79
CA LEU A 45 -20.84 -4.87 -11.29
C LEU A 45 -21.85 -5.92 -10.84
N LYS A 46 -21.88 -7.07 -11.51
CA LYS A 46 -22.88 -8.10 -11.28
C LYS A 46 -22.38 -9.48 -11.67
N LYS A 47 -22.78 -10.47 -10.89
CA LYS A 47 -22.68 -11.90 -11.18
C LYS A 47 -24.09 -12.48 -11.22
N LYS A 48 -24.39 -13.27 -12.24
CA LYS A 48 -25.66 -14.00 -12.36
C LYS A 48 -25.37 -15.48 -12.54
N VAL A 49 -25.89 -16.29 -11.63
CA VAL A 49 -25.79 -17.75 -11.66
C VAL A 49 -27.14 -18.30 -12.07
N THR A 50 -27.14 -19.14 -13.10
CA THR A 50 -28.32 -19.89 -13.55
C THR A 50 -28.08 -21.38 -13.31
N ASP A 51 -28.89 -21.98 -12.44
CA ASP A 51 -28.90 -23.42 -12.15
C ASP A 51 -30.30 -23.98 -12.42
N GLY A 52 -30.48 -24.62 -13.58
CA GLY A 52 -31.80 -25.02 -14.06
C GLY A 52 -32.74 -23.82 -14.20
N SER A 53 -33.82 -23.79 -13.40
CA SER A 53 -34.77 -22.66 -13.35
C SER A 53 -34.41 -21.59 -12.32
N THR A 54 -33.46 -21.86 -11.44
CA THR A 54 -33.07 -20.96 -10.35
C THR A 54 -32.07 -19.94 -10.88
N ILE A 55 -32.36 -18.66 -10.65
CA ILE A 55 -31.46 -17.55 -10.98
C ILE A 55 -31.11 -16.82 -9.69
N THR A 56 -29.83 -16.75 -9.38
CA THR A 56 -29.30 -15.93 -8.28
C THR A 56 -28.46 -14.81 -8.87
N THR A 57 -28.71 -13.59 -8.43
CA THR A 57 -27.92 -12.42 -8.82
C THR A 57 -27.20 -11.82 -7.62
N THR A 58 -25.90 -11.60 -7.76
CA THR A 58 -25.08 -10.84 -6.81
C THR A 58 -24.68 -9.53 -7.48
N GLU A 59 -24.98 -8.40 -6.84
CA GLU A 59 -24.66 -7.07 -7.34
C GLU A 59 -23.66 -6.41 -6.40
N TYR A 60 -22.69 -5.72 -6.99
CA TYR A 60 -21.55 -5.12 -6.31
C TYR A 60 -21.67 -3.59 -6.48
N MET A 61 -22.01 -2.89 -5.40
CA MET A 61 -22.28 -1.44 -5.36
C MET A 61 -21.24 -0.77 -4.45
N ASP A 62 -20.58 0.27 -4.96
CA ASP A 62 -19.34 0.90 -4.45
C ASP A 62 -18.09 0.39 -5.18
N THR A 63 -17.72 1.16 -6.20
CA THR A 63 -16.60 0.91 -7.10
C THR A 63 -15.49 1.94 -6.92
N SER A 64 -15.49 2.69 -5.82
CA SER A 64 -14.53 3.77 -5.62
C SER A 64 -13.17 3.31 -5.10
N THR A 65 -13.00 2.06 -4.68
CA THR A 65 -11.71 1.59 -4.15
C THR A 65 -11.36 0.20 -4.68
N SER A 66 -10.23 0.12 -5.38
CA SER A 66 -9.69 -1.10 -5.99
C SER A 66 -9.12 -2.10 -4.97
N LEU A 67 -9.43 -1.93 -3.69
CA LEU A 67 -8.69 -2.58 -2.61
C LEU A 67 -9.60 -3.41 -1.72
N SER A 68 -9.51 -4.72 -1.96
CA SER A 68 -9.45 -5.85 -1.01
C SER A 68 -10.52 -6.04 0.08
N THR A 69 -11.48 -5.14 0.28
CA THR A 69 -12.44 -5.27 1.40
C THR A 69 -13.89 -5.55 0.98
N GLY A 70 -14.16 -5.56 -0.32
CA GLY A 70 -15.48 -5.86 -0.89
C GLY A 70 -16.43 -4.66 -0.83
N SER A 71 -17.33 -4.57 -1.79
CA SER A 71 -18.29 -3.45 -1.89
C SER A 71 -19.56 -3.73 -1.08
N PHE A 72 -20.54 -2.81 -1.07
CA PHE A 72 -21.90 -3.18 -0.70
C PHE A 72 -22.36 -4.30 -1.63
N GLN A 73 -22.72 -5.43 -1.06
CA GLN A 73 -23.18 -6.58 -1.82
C GLN A 73 -24.66 -6.82 -1.61
N TYR A 74 -25.35 -7.04 -2.72
CA TYR A 74 -26.76 -7.34 -2.76
C TYR A 74 -26.96 -8.71 -3.39
N THR A 75 -27.76 -9.55 -2.75
CA THR A 75 -28.20 -10.83 -3.29
C THR A 75 -29.67 -10.71 -3.66
N ASN A 76 -30.01 -10.94 -4.92
CA ASN A 76 -31.37 -10.80 -5.46
C ASN A 76 -32.03 -9.45 -5.10
N ASN A 77 -31.28 -8.36 -5.28
CA ASN A 77 -31.67 -6.97 -4.98
C ASN A 77 -31.91 -6.67 -3.48
N VAL A 78 -31.50 -7.55 -2.57
CA VAL A 78 -31.56 -7.34 -1.12
C VAL A 78 -30.15 -7.17 -0.57
N LEU A 79 -29.93 -6.13 0.24
CA LEU A 79 -28.63 -5.88 0.87
C LEU A 79 -28.24 -7.08 1.74
N ASP A 80 -27.05 -7.62 1.48
CA ASP A 80 -26.52 -8.81 2.14
C ASP A 80 -25.45 -8.43 3.16
N PHE A 81 -24.45 -7.65 2.75
CA PHE A 81 -23.47 -7.05 3.64
C PHE A 81 -22.77 -5.84 3.01
N PHE A 82 -22.01 -5.13 3.84
CA PHE A 82 -21.11 -4.07 3.42
C PHE A 82 -19.85 -4.07 4.31
N PRO A 83 -18.69 -3.64 3.80
CA PRO A 83 -17.43 -3.66 4.53
C PRO A 83 -17.36 -2.63 5.67
N HIS A 84 -16.42 -2.84 6.60
CA HIS A 84 -15.87 -1.82 7.49
C HIS A 84 -14.37 -2.10 7.70
N ALA A 85 -13.64 -1.21 8.37
CA ALA A 85 -12.17 -1.24 8.45
C ALA A 85 -11.58 -2.56 9.00
N GLU A 86 -12.33 -3.28 9.83
CA GLU A 86 -11.87 -4.52 10.48
C GLU A 86 -12.68 -5.76 10.03
N GLY A 87 -13.50 -5.65 8.98
CA GLY A 87 -14.34 -6.75 8.51
C GLY A 87 -15.56 -6.29 7.73
N TYR A 88 -16.74 -6.77 8.12
CA TYR A 88 -17.99 -6.42 7.44
C TYR A 88 -19.19 -6.40 8.38
N VAL A 89 -20.24 -5.72 7.95
CA VAL A 89 -21.55 -5.71 8.60
C VAL A 89 -22.48 -6.61 7.80
N LYS A 90 -22.91 -7.72 8.39
CA LYS A 90 -23.95 -8.58 7.84
C LYS A 90 -25.31 -7.92 8.02
N ALA A 91 -26.03 -7.73 6.92
CA ALA A 91 -27.39 -7.23 6.89
C ALA A 91 -28.36 -8.41 6.79
N ILE A 92 -29.21 -8.56 7.80
CA ILE A 92 -30.17 -9.66 7.88
C ILE A 92 -31.54 -9.07 7.65
N SER A 93 -32.07 -9.27 6.44
CA SER A 93 -33.39 -8.80 6.07
C SER A 93 -34.47 -9.67 6.69
N SER A 94 -35.51 -9.05 7.23
CA SER A 94 -36.76 -9.71 7.55
C SER A 94 -37.92 -8.97 6.89
N SER A 95 -38.77 -9.69 6.17
CA SER A 95 -39.97 -9.16 5.54
C SER A 95 -41.17 -9.98 5.98
N PHE A 96 -42.24 -9.33 6.43
CA PHE A 96 -43.49 -10.00 6.78
C PHE A 96 -44.54 -9.73 5.70
N GLY A 97 -44.91 -10.74 4.91
CA GLY A 97 -46.13 -10.73 4.08
C GLY A 97 -46.36 -9.48 3.23
N GLY A 98 -45.37 -9.01 2.46
CA GLY A 98 -45.49 -7.82 1.61
C GLY A 98 -45.36 -6.47 2.33
N GLY A 99 -45.05 -6.47 3.62
CA GLY A 99 -44.68 -5.26 4.39
C GLY A 99 -43.24 -4.79 4.12
N PRO A 100 -42.85 -3.64 4.69
CA PRO A 100 -41.51 -3.07 4.51
C PRO A 100 -40.43 -4.02 5.02
N THR A 101 -39.36 -4.17 4.23
CA THR A 101 -38.18 -4.93 4.64
C THR A 101 -37.47 -4.20 5.77
N THR A 102 -37.28 -4.89 6.89
CA THR A 102 -36.47 -4.41 8.01
C THR A 102 -35.12 -5.13 8.04
N PHE A 103 -34.09 -4.46 8.54
CA PHE A 103 -32.75 -5.00 8.62
C PHE A 103 -32.27 -5.09 10.07
N SER A 104 -31.65 -6.21 10.40
CA SER A 104 -30.79 -6.35 11.58
C SER A 104 -29.33 -6.39 11.15
N PHE A 105 -28.51 -5.51 11.71
CA PHE A 105 -27.09 -5.40 11.37
C PHE A 105 -26.24 -6.12 12.42
N LYS A 106 -25.31 -6.96 11.96
CA LYS A 106 -24.36 -7.69 12.80
C LYS A 106 -22.94 -7.47 12.32
N TYR A 107 -22.09 -6.99 13.22
CA TYR A 107 -20.69 -6.72 12.94
C TYR A 107 -19.91 -8.03 13.02
N VAL A 108 -19.14 -8.29 11.97
CA VAL A 108 -18.18 -9.39 11.88
C VAL A 108 -16.79 -8.77 11.74
N PHE A 109 -15.86 -9.28 12.53
CA PHE A 109 -14.47 -8.86 12.52
C PHE A 109 -13.62 -9.96 11.89
N SER A 110 -12.59 -9.55 11.15
CA SER A 110 -11.65 -10.44 10.49
C SER A 110 -10.26 -10.25 11.09
N TYR A 111 -9.61 -11.36 11.39
CA TYR A 111 -8.18 -11.38 11.70
C TYR A 111 -7.43 -11.91 10.49
N THR A 112 -6.50 -11.09 9.99
CA THR A 112 -5.72 -11.37 8.79
C THR A 112 -4.27 -11.73 9.12
N ASP A 113 -3.61 -12.45 8.21
CA ASP A 113 -2.16 -12.62 8.27
C ASP A 113 -1.44 -11.44 7.59
N HIS A 114 -0.11 -11.54 7.51
CA HIS A 114 0.75 -10.49 6.97
C HIS A 114 0.47 -10.17 5.49
N LEU A 115 -0.15 -11.06 4.72
CA LEU A 115 -0.53 -10.81 3.32
C LEU A 115 -2.00 -10.41 3.17
N GLY A 116 -2.71 -10.14 4.28
CA GLY A 116 -4.13 -9.81 4.24
C GLY A 116 -5.03 -11.03 4.00
N ASN A 117 -4.53 -12.26 4.15
CA ASN A 117 -5.40 -13.44 4.07
C ASN A 117 -6.28 -13.51 5.31
N ILE A 118 -7.59 -13.65 5.15
CA ILE A 118 -8.52 -13.79 6.27
C ILE A 118 -8.29 -15.17 6.92
N ARG A 119 -7.82 -15.18 8.17
CA ARG A 119 -7.52 -16.39 8.95
C ARG A 119 -8.63 -16.78 9.91
N LEU A 120 -9.35 -15.78 10.41
CA LEU A 120 -10.41 -15.98 11.39
C LEU A 120 -11.48 -14.90 11.20
N LYS A 121 -12.74 -15.32 11.20
CA LYS A 121 -13.90 -14.42 11.34
C LYS A 121 -14.54 -14.65 12.70
N TYR A 122 -14.89 -13.59 13.42
CA TYR A 122 -15.57 -13.68 14.71
C TYR A 122 -16.58 -12.55 14.90
N ALA A 123 -17.58 -12.82 15.74
CA ALA A 123 -18.64 -11.86 16.05
C ALA A 123 -19.25 -12.12 17.42
N GLN A 124 -20.04 -11.17 17.92
CA GLN A 124 -20.86 -11.39 19.12
C GLN A 124 -22.04 -12.30 18.80
N ASP A 125 -22.23 -13.33 19.61
CA ASP A 125 -23.34 -14.27 19.53
C ASP A 125 -24.57 -13.75 20.30
N PRO A 126 -25.63 -13.33 19.60
CA PRO A 126 -26.81 -12.78 20.26
C PRO A 126 -27.56 -13.82 21.09
N SER A 127 -27.37 -15.12 20.80
CA SER A 127 -28.02 -16.22 21.52
C SER A 127 -27.29 -16.60 22.81
N ASN A 128 -26.03 -16.18 22.95
CA ASN A 128 -25.16 -16.50 24.09
C ASN A 128 -24.71 -15.23 24.83
N GLY A 129 -25.65 -14.34 25.13
CA GLY A 129 -25.38 -13.12 25.91
C GLY A 129 -24.39 -12.15 25.27
N ASN A 130 -24.26 -12.16 23.93
CA ASN A 130 -23.28 -11.39 23.15
C ASN A 130 -21.82 -11.77 23.45
N ALA A 131 -21.56 -12.99 23.90
CA ALA A 131 -20.20 -13.52 23.96
C ALA A 131 -19.56 -13.57 22.57
N ILE A 132 -18.23 -13.47 22.50
CA ILE A 132 -17.51 -13.60 21.22
C ILE A 132 -17.50 -15.07 20.79
N SER A 133 -17.94 -15.31 19.56
CA SER A 133 -17.95 -16.62 18.91
C SER A 133 -17.13 -16.56 17.62
N ILE A 134 -16.33 -17.60 17.39
CA ILE A 134 -15.63 -17.82 16.13
C ILE A 134 -16.67 -18.27 15.09
N LEU A 135 -16.73 -17.57 13.97
CA LEU A 135 -17.61 -17.89 12.85
C LEU A 135 -16.94 -18.86 11.88
N GLU A 136 -15.68 -18.60 11.56
CA GLU A 136 -14.92 -19.43 10.63
C GLU A 136 -13.43 -19.28 10.87
N GLU A 137 -12.70 -20.38 10.74
CA GLU A 137 -11.24 -20.44 10.81
C GLU A 137 -10.70 -21.00 9.49
N ASP A 138 -9.80 -20.23 8.88
CA ASP A 138 -9.26 -20.45 7.55
C ASP A 138 -7.73 -20.53 7.60
N HIS A 139 -7.18 -21.65 7.12
CA HIS A 139 -5.76 -21.82 6.90
C HIS A 139 -5.49 -22.11 5.44
N TYR A 140 -4.43 -21.52 4.89
CA TYR A 140 -4.09 -21.66 3.48
C TYR A 140 -2.71 -22.32 3.31
N TYR A 141 -2.60 -23.13 2.28
CA TYR A 141 -1.31 -23.42 1.64
C TYR A 141 -0.74 -22.12 1.06
N PRO A 142 0.58 -22.04 0.78
CA PRO A 142 1.21 -20.80 0.30
C PRO A 142 0.52 -20.18 -0.93
N TYR A 143 0.01 -21.01 -1.84
CA TYR A 143 -0.69 -20.55 -3.05
C TYR A 143 -2.20 -20.29 -2.83
N GLY A 144 -2.67 -20.20 -1.58
CA GLY A 144 -4.03 -19.78 -1.26
C GLY A 144 -5.08 -20.87 -1.22
N LEU A 145 -4.73 -22.15 -1.44
CA LEU A 145 -5.68 -23.24 -1.29
C LEU A 145 -5.98 -23.45 0.19
N LYS A 146 -7.27 -23.41 0.57
CA LYS A 146 -7.70 -23.62 1.96
C LYS A 146 -7.45 -25.08 2.41
N HIS A 147 -6.85 -25.24 3.58
CA HIS A 147 -6.69 -26.53 4.26
C HIS A 147 -8.06 -27.11 4.64
N LYS A 148 -8.15 -28.44 4.68
CA LYS A 148 -9.32 -29.16 5.21
C LYS A 148 -9.00 -29.75 6.58
N GLY A 149 -10.01 -29.82 7.46
CA GLY A 149 -9.94 -30.58 8.72
C GLY A 149 -9.47 -29.80 9.95
N TYR A 150 -9.28 -28.47 9.87
CA TYR A 150 -8.91 -27.64 11.02
C TYR A 150 -10.12 -26.98 11.70
N SER A 151 -11.15 -26.59 10.94
CA SER A 151 -12.32 -25.87 11.45
C SER A 151 -13.43 -26.83 11.88
N GLY A 152 -13.85 -26.76 13.15
CA GLY A 152 -14.90 -27.64 13.73
C GLY A 152 -16.34 -27.21 13.41
N SER A 153 -16.59 -25.91 13.18
CA SER A 153 -17.90 -25.34 12.85
C SER A 153 -17.73 -24.06 12.04
N HIS A 154 -18.37 -23.96 10.87
CA HIS A 154 -18.57 -22.70 10.15
C HIS A 154 -19.97 -22.19 10.52
N LEU A 155 -20.04 -21.05 11.21
CA LEU A 155 -21.29 -20.41 11.64
C LEU A 155 -21.59 -19.17 10.79
N VAL A 156 -22.87 -18.95 10.53
CA VAL A 156 -23.41 -17.74 9.87
C VAL A 156 -24.57 -17.17 10.68
N PHE A 157 -24.87 -15.90 10.47
CA PHE A 157 -26.05 -15.29 11.06
C PHE A 157 -27.31 -15.66 10.30
N GLU A 158 -28.33 -16.07 11.03
CA GLU A 158 -29.66 -16.37 10.51
C GLU A 158 -30.73 -15.56 11.27
N GLY A 159 -31.67 -14.99 10.51
CA GLY A 159 -32.84 -14.33 11.09
C GLY A 159 -33.89 -15.37 11.47
N LEU A 160 -34.39 -15.34 12.70
CA LEU A 160 -35.40 -16.30 13.20
C LEU A 160 -36.83 -15.96 12.73
N GLY A 161 -36.97 -15.06 11.77
CA GLY A 161 -38.23 -14.49 11.29
C GLY A 161 -38.49 -13.05 11.75
N PRO A 162 -39.64 -12.47 11.33
CA PRO A 162 -39.96 -11.09 11.66
C PRO A 162 -40.21 -10.89 13.16
N GLY A 163 -39.37 -10.08 13.81
CA GLY A 163 -39.49 -9.73 15.23
C GLY A 163 -38.95 -10.76 16.23
N THR A 164 -38.37 -11.88 15.75
CA THR A 164 -37.90 -13.01 16.57
C THR A 164 -36.39 -13.06 16.79
N GLY A 165 -35.66 -12.03 16.34
CA GLY A 165 -34.22 -11.86 16.60
C GLY A 165 -33.31 -12.57 15.60
N VAL A 166 -32.02 -12.60 15.91
CA VAL A 166 -30.94 -13.15 15.08
C VAL A 166 -30.14 -14.14 15.91
N THR A 167 -29.74 -15.27 15.32
CA THR A 167 -28.87 -16.27 15.96
C THR A 167 -27.70 -16.63 15.07
N LEU A 168 -26.69 -17.30 15.63
CA LEU A 168 -25.67 -18.01 14.87
C LEU A 168 -26.11 -19.46 14.63
N THR A 169 -26.01 -19.94 13.40
CA THR A 169 -26.28 -21.33 13.01
C THR A 169 -25.17 -21.88 12.15
N PRO A 170 -24.87 -23.19 12.23
CA PRO A 170 -23.94 -23.83 11.30
C PRO A 170 -24.40 -23.67 9.85
N VAL A 171 -23.46 -23.36 8.96
CA VAL A 171 -23.71 -23.32 7.52
C VAL A 171 -24.28 -24.66 7.08
N ASN A 172 -25.39 -24.58 6.36
CA ASN A 172 -26.06 -25.74 5.78
C ASN A 172 -26.31 -25.48 4.28
N PRO A 173 -26.64 -26.52 3.50
CA PRO A 173 -26.81 -26.41 2.05
C PRO A 173 -27.90 -25.42 1.59
N PHE A 174 -28.83 -25.01 2.47
CA PHE A 174 -29.95 -24.13 2.13
C PHE A 174 -29.67 -22.66 2.45
N LEU A 175 -28.85 -22.39 3.48
CA LEU A 175 -28.50 -21.03 3.92
C LEU A 175 -27.21 -20.52 3.28
N GLY A 176 -26.21 -21.39 3.13
CA GLY A 176 -24.88 -21.04 2.61
C GLY A 176 -24.14 -19.99 3.45
N ASP A 177 -22.90 -19.68 3.07
CA ASP A 177 -22.22 -18.44 3.46
C ASP A 177 -22.16 -17.55 2.22
N THR A 178 -22.75 -16.35 2.32
CA THR A 178 -22.74 -15.36 1.25
C THR A 178 -21.49 -14.48 1.28
N TYR A 179 -20.76 -14.42 2.40
CA TYR A 179 -19.50 -13.69 2.48
C TYR A 179 -18.34 -14.55 1.95
N LYS A 180 -17.99 -14.33 0.68
CA LYS A 180 -17.05 -15.18 -0.06
C LYS A 180 -15.59 -14.73 -0.01
N TYR A 181 -15.23 -13.66 0.70
CA TYR A 181 -13.85 -13.15 0.72
C TYR A 181 -12.94 -13.97 1.64
N LYS A 182 -11.73 -14.31 1.16
CA LYS A 182 -10.80 -15.26 1.83
C LYS A 182 -9.32 -14.86 1.68
N PHE A 183 -8.60 -15.55 0.78
CA PHE A 183 -7.18 -15.35 0.49
C PHE A 183 -6.97 -13.99 -0.19
N GLY A 184 -6.00 -13.21 0.29
CA GLY A 184 -5.69 -11.84 -0.18
C GLY A 184 -6.86 -10.86 -0.10
N GLY A 185 -7.85 -11.12 0.76
CA GLY A 185 -9.10 -10.37 0.79
C GLY A 185 -9.91 -10.48 -0.52
N LYS A 186 -9.73 -11.55 -1.30
CA LYS A 186 -10.38 -11.74 -2.60
C LYS A 186 -11.57 -12.68 -2.51
N GLU A 187 -12.57 -12.40 -3.36
CA GLU A 187 -13.78 -13.19 -3.45
C GLU A 187 -13.47 -14.58 -4.00
N TYR A 188 -13.82 -15.62 -3.26
CA TYR A 188 -13.71 -17.00 -3.66
C TYR A 188 -15.01 -17.49 -4.28
N ASP A 189 -14.94 -17.91 -5.54
CA ASP A 189 -16.07 -18.50 -6.25
C ASP A 189 -16.00 -20.03 -6.20
N ASP A 190 -16.90 -20.65 -5.43
CA ASP A 190 -17.11 -22.10 -5.36
C ASP A 190 -18.27 -22.58 -6.25
N THR A 191 -18.90 -21.68 -7.00
CA THR A 191 -20.07 -21.98 -7.84
C THR A 191 -19.70 -23.03 -8.89
N PHE A 192 -20.50 -24.09 -8.98
CA PHE A 192 -20.27 -25.22 -9.90
C PHE A 192 -18.84 -25.76 -9.88
N ASN A 193 -18.17 -25.74 -8.72
CA ASN A 193 -16.81 -26.25 -8.53
C ASN A 193 -15.72 -25.48 -9.34
N ILE A 194 -15.99 -24.21 -9.71
CA ILE A 194 -14.98 -23.38 -10.39
C ILE A 194 -13.78 -23.12 -9.47
N ASN A 195 -13.98 -22.95 -8.16
CA ASN A 195 -12.95 -22.87 -7.13
C ASN A 195 -11.83 -21.89 -7.49
N THR A 196 -12.19 -20.63 -7.76
CA THR A 196 -11.26 -19.59 -8.20
C THR A 196 -11.45 -18.31 -7.41
N TYR A 197 -10.36 -17.58 -7.22
CA TYR A 197 -10.38 -16.23 -6.68
C TYR A 197 -10.53 -15.19 -7.78
N ASP A 198 -11.35 -14.17 -7.53
CA ASP A 198 -11.44 -12.99 -8.38
C ASP A 198 -10.53 -11.87 -7.84
N PHE A 199 -9.48 -11.56 -8.60
CA PHE A 199 -8.55 -10.48 -8.26
C PHE A 199 -8.87 -9.16 -8.99
N GLY A 200 -9.92 -9.12 -9.80
CA GLY A 200 -10.26 -7.96 -10.64
C GLY A 200 -9.81 -8.19 -12.07
N ALA A 201 -8.52 -8.05 -12.36
CA ALA A 201 -8.00 -8.19 -13.74
C ALA A 201 -7.91 -9.66 -14.20
N ARG A 202 -7.85 -10.61 -13.25
CA ARG A 202 -7.68 -12.04 -13.55
C ARG A 202 -8.39 -12.93 -12.53
N ASN A 203 -8.75 -14.14 -12.97
CA ASN A 203 -9.23 -15.21 -12.10
C ASN A 203 -8.10 -16.19 -11.77
N TYR A 204 -7.92 -16.47 -10.48
CA TYR A 204 -6.82 -17.26 -9.93
C TYR A 204 -7.30 -18.63 -9.45
N ASP A 205 -6.61 -19.68 -9.87
CA ASP A 205 -6.85 -21.04 -9.38
C ASP A 205 -5.84 -21.39 -8.28
N PRO A 206 -6.26 -21.39 -6.99
CA PRO A 206 -5.36 -21.66 -5.87
C PRO A 206 -4.88 -23.11 -5.81
N ALA A 207 -5.60 -24.06 -6.44
CA ALA A 207 -5.18 -25.45 -6.47
C ALA A 207 -4.01 -25.68 -7.45
N LEU A 208 -3.94 -24.86 -8.50
CA LEU A 208 -2.85 -24.88 -9.48
C LEU A 208 -1.75 -23.87 -9.17
N GLY A 209 -2.06 -22.82 -8.41
CA GLY A 209 -1.18 -21.69 -8.18
C GLY A 209 -1.02 -20.79 -9.40
N ARG A 210 -2.06 -20.69 -10.25
CA ARG A 210 -1.96 -20.06 -11.59
C ARG A 210 -3.20 -19.28 -11.98
N TRP A 211 -3.01 -18.30 -12.86
CA TRP A 211 -4.10 -17.53 -13.47
C TRP A 211 -4.79 -18.29 -14.61
N MET A 212 -6.09 -18.03 -14.79
CA MET A 212 -6.88 -18.51 -15.93
C MET A 212 -6.66 -17.67 -17.20
N ASN A 213 -6.16 -16.46 -17.04
CA ASN A 213 -6.06 -15.43 -18.08
C ASN A 213 -4.62 -14.94 -18.19
N ILE A 214 -4.26 -14.46 -19.39
CA ILE A 214 -2.96 -13.81 -19.62
C ILE A 214 -2.89 -12.52 -18.80
N ASP A 215 -1.74 -12.28 -18.16
CA ASP A 215 -1.40 -11.02 -17.51
C ASP A 215 -1.54 -9.80 -18.45
N PRO A 216 -2.37 -8.80 -18.12
CA PRO A 216 -2.44 -7.56 -18.90
C PRO A 216 -1.09 -6.83 -19.02
N LEU A 217 -0.20 -7.01 -18.04
CA LEU A 217 1.14 -6.43 -17.97
C LEU A 217 2.23 -7.46 -18.26
N ALA A 218 1.92 -8.57 -18.95
CA ALA A 218 2.88 -9.61 -19.31
C ALA A 218 4.17 -9.06 -19.95
N GLU A 219 4.07 -8.01 -20.76
CA GLU A 219 5.20 -7.39 -21.44
C GLU A 219 6.18 -6.68 -20.49
N GLN A 220 5.73 -6.25 -19.32
CA GLN A 220 6.58 -5.66 -18.28
C GLN A 220 7.33 -6.74 -17.50
N MET A 221 6.78 -7.95 -17.43
CA MET A 221 7.33 -9.08 -16.67
C MET A 221 7.96 -10.16 -17.56
N ARG A 222 8.80 -9.74 -18.52
CA ARG A 222 9.38 -10.62 -19.58
C ARG A 222 10.12 -11.87 -19.09
N ARG A 223 10.56 -11.90 -17.84
CA ARG A 223 11.28 -13.04 -17.23
C ARG A 223 10.36 -14.06 -16.56
N HIS A 224 9.06 -13.76 -16.48
CA HIS A 224 8.07 -14.56 -15.80
C HIS A 224 7.00 -15.03 -16.79
N SER A 225 6.40 -16.18 -16.48
CA SER A 225 5.24 -16.68 -17.23
C SER A 225 4.07 -15.71 -17.03
N PRO A 226 3.29 -15.36 -18.08
CA PRO A 226 2.07 -14.56 -17.94
C PRO A 226 0.97 -15.16 -17.06
N TYR A 227 1.21 -16.36 -16.50
CA TYR A 227 0.30 -17.10 -15.64
C TYR A 227 0.89 -17.40 -14.27
N ASN A 228 2.07 -16.85 -13.94
CA ASN A 228 2.66 -17.06 -12.62
C ASN A 228 1.95 -16.19 -11.57
N TYR A 229 1.94 -16.66 -10.34
CA TYR A 229 1.43 -15.91 -9.20
C TYR A 229 2.58 -15.53 -8.28
N ALA A 230 2.63 -14.27 -7.84
CA ALA A 230 3.54 -13.80 -6.81
C ALA A 230 5.03 -14.11 -7.07
N PHE A 231 5.47 -14.06 -8.33
CA PHE A 231 6.83 -14.47 -8.75
C PHE A 231 7.26 -15.86 -8.24
N ASP A 232 6.30 -16.77 -8.09
CA ASP A 232 6.45 -18.10 -7.50
C ASP A 232 6.94 -18.10 -6.03
N ASN A 233 6.79 -16.96 -5.34
CA ASN A 233 7.07 -16.78 -3.92
C ASN A 233 5.88 -16.09 -3.20
N PRO A 234 4.73 -16.79 -3.07
CA PRO A 234 3.50 -16.26 -2.49
C PRO A 234 3.51 -16.15 -0.96
N VAL A 235 4.65 -16.45 -0.33
CA VAL A 235 4.86 -16.19 1.11
C VAL A 235 5.32 -14.74 1.33
N TYR A 236 5.93 -14.14 0.31
CA TYR A 236 6.50 -12.80 0.36
C TYR A 236 5.81 -11.81 -0.58
N PHE A 237 5.42 -12.23 -1.79
CA PHE A 237 4.73 -11.35 -2.74
C PHE A 237 3.23 -11.58 -2.75
N ILE A 238 2.48 -10.53 -3.06
CA ILE A 238 1.04 -10.54 -3.32
C ILE A 238 0.76 -9.87 -4.66
N ASP A 239 -0.29 -10.28 -5.36
CA ASP A 239 -0.83 -9.53 -6.50
C ASP A 239 -2.15 -8.88 -6.06
N PRO A 240 -2.24 -7.56 -5.82
CA PRO A 240 -3.43 -6.94 -5.26
C PRO A 240 -4.63 -6.88 -6.20
N ASP A 241 -4.38 -6.72 -7.51
CA ASP A 241 -5.39 -6.43 -8.54
C ASP A 241 -5.37 -7.43 -9.72
N GLY A 242 -4.47 -8.41 -9.66
CA GLY A 242 -4.28 -9.38 -10.73
C GLY A 242 -3.50 -8.82 -11.91
N MET A 243 -2.72 -7.73 -11.76
CA MET A 243 -1.89 -7.17 -12.83
C MET A 243 -0.41 -7.08 -12.44
N MET A 244 -0.09 -6.84 -11.17
CA MET A 244 1.30 -6.66 -10.74
C MET A 244 1.55 -7.21 -9.34
N ASN A 245 2.62 -8.01 -9.23
CA ASN A 245 3.06 -8.54 -7.94
C ASN A 245 3.84 -7.48 -7.15
N LEU A 246 3.48 -7.29 -5.88
CA LEU A 246 4.10 -6.37 -4.92
C LEU A 246 4.72 -7.15 -3.74
N PRO A 247 5.84 -6.69 -3.16
CA PRO A 247 6.42 -7.29 -1.96
C PRO A 247 5.56 -7.02 -0.72
N PHE A 248 5.62 -7.92 0.26
CA PHE A 248 5.02 -7.72 1.58
C PHE A 248 5.52 -6.43 2.23
N GLY A 249 4.60 -5.56 2.67
CA GLY A 249 4.90 -4.24 3.24
C GLY A 249 5.23 -3.17 2.20
N GLY A 250 5.29 -3.51 0.91
CA GLY A 250 5.22 -2.53 -0.18
C GLY A 250 3.75 -2.16 -0.37
N GLY A 251 3.31 -1.13 0.33
CA GLY A 251 1.90 -0.75 0.51
C GLY A 251 1.04 -0.83 -0.76
N ASP A 252 -0.20 -1.26 -0.55
CA ASP A 252 -1.30 -1.21 -1.49
C ASP A 252 -1.32 0.11 -2.27
N THR A 253 -0.86 0.09 -3.52
CA THR A 253 -1.23 1.06 -4.53
C THR A 253 -1.95 0.30 -5.64
N GLY A 254 -3.24 0.05 -5.45
CA GLY A 254 -4.11 -0.38 -6.55
C GLY A 254 -4.34 0.79 -7.49
N VAL A 255 -3.95 0.65 -8.75
CA VAL A 255 -4.22 1.63 -9.81
C VAL A 255 -5.30 1.05 -10.71
N VAL A 256 -6.51 1.62 -10.68
CA VAL A 256 -7.53 1.32 -11.70
C VAL A 256 -7.52 2.43 -12.73
N GLU A 257 -7.11 2.11 -13.95
CA GLU A 257 -7.28 3.00 -15.10
C GLU A 257 -8.70 2.86 -15.66
N ASN A 258 -9.53 3.88 -15.43
CA ASN A 258 -10.75 4.11 -16.20
C ASN A 258 -10.58 5.38 -17.02
N SER A 259 -11.10 5.40 -18.25
CA SER A 259 -10.65 6.24 -19.39
C SER A 259 -10.78 7.78 -19.23
N ASN A 260 -10.88 8.32 -18.00
CA ASN A 260 -10.67 9.73 -17.64
C ASN A 260 -10.55 9.98 -16.11
N THR A 261 -10.39 8.93 -15.28
CA THR A 261 -10.34 9.07 -13.81
C THR A 261 -9.33 8.10 -13.22
N LEU A 262 -8.37 8.63 -12.45
CA LEU A 262 -7.44 7.84 -11.65
C LEU A 262 -7.93 7.84 -10.20
N VAL A 263 -8.12 6.66 -9.61
CA VAL A 263 -8.40 6.54 -8.17
C VAL A 263 -7.21 5.85 -7.53
N VAL A 264 -6.51 6.61 -6.68
CA VAL A 264 -5.41 6.08 -5.85
C VAL A 264 -5.99 5.84 -4.47
N THR A 265 -5.81 4.61 -3.99
CA THR A 265 -6.17 4.21 -2.64
C THR A 265 -4.90 3.70 -1.97
N SER A 266 -4.55 4.30 -0.84
CA SER A 266 -3.43 3.88 0.00
C SER A 266 -3.97 3.44 1.36
N PHE A 267 -3.59 2.24 1.81
CA PHE A 267 -3.81 1.82 3.19
C PHE A 267 -2.56 2.15 4.00
N ASP A 268 -2.70 3.05 4.98
CA ASP A 268 -1.69 3.20 6.01
C ASP A 268 -1.90 2.09 7.05
N GLY A 269 -0.90 1.23 7.20
CA GLY A 269 -0.96 0.02 8.01
C GLY A 269 -1.09 0.27 9.52
N GLU A 270 -1.01 1.53 9.97
CA GLU A 270 -1.10 1.88 11.38
C GLU A 270 -2.48 2.40 11.84
N GLU A 271 -3.34 2.94 10.96
CA GLU A 271 -4.57 3.62 11.41
C GLU A 271 -5.90 3.11 10.83
N ASN A 272 -5.92 2.13 9.91
CA ASN A 272 -7.18 1.65 9.30
C ASN A 272 -8.02 2.80 8.68
N THR A 273 -7.38 3.88 8.22
CA THR A 273 -8.05 5.00 7.55
C THR A 273 -7.92 4.85 6.04
N LEU A 274 -9.06 4.95 5.35
CA LEU A 274 -9.17 4.89 3.90
C LEU A 274 -9.04 6.32 3.36
N ASP A 275 -7.91 6.65 2.73
CA ASP A 275 -7.77 7.90 1.99
C ASP A 275 -7.97 7.61 0.50
N SER A 276 -9.09 8.10 -0.06
CA SER A 276 -9.42 7.95 -1.48
C SER A 276 -9.33 9.30 -2.18
N GLN A 277 -8.43 9.42 -3.16
CA GLN A 277 -8.30 10.63 -3.97
C GLN A 277 -8.81 10.37 -5.38
N ILE A 278 -9.88 11.09 -5.78
CA ILE A 278 -10.45 11.05 -7.13
C ILE A 278 -9.75 12.13 -7.97
N VAL A 279 -8.89 11.75 -8.91
CA VAL A 279 -8.29 12.69 -9.87
C VAL A 279 -9.12 12.67 -11.15
N SER A 280 -9.78 13.79 -11.46
CA SER A 280 -10.51 14.00 -12.72
C SER A 280 -10.09 15.32 -13.35
N GLY A 281 -9.57 15.27 -14.57
CA GLY A 281 -9.05 16.44 -15.28
C GLY A 281 -8.01 16.07 -16.33
N SER A 282 -8.02 16.78 -17.45
CA SER A 282 -7.13 16.62 -18.61
C SER A 282 -5.70 17.12 -18.35
N ASP A 283 -5.08 16.65 -17.27
CA ASP A 283 -3.71 16.99 -16.93
C ASP A 283 -2.78 15.83 -17.29
N ASN A 284 -1.64 16.18 -17.91
CA ASN A 284 -0.73 15.24 -18.57
C ASN A 284 -0.14 14.23 -17.57
N ILE A 285 -0.69 13.01 -17.53
CA ILE A 285 -0.12 11.88 -16.81
C ILE A 285 1.03 11.30 -17.64
N SER A 286 2.26 11.31 -17.11
CA SER A 286 3.39 10.58 -17.71
C SER A 286 3.72 9.33 -16.89
N ILE A 287 3.55 8.16 -17.50
CA ILE A 287 3.89 6.85 -16.93
C ILE A 287 5.36 6.54 -17.25
N ALA A 288 6.20 6.35 -16.24
CA ALA A 288 7.57 5.88 -16.43
C ALA A 288 7.54 4.41 -16.91
N LYS A 289 8.33 4.09 -17.95
CA LYS A 289 8.31 2.78 -18.64
C LYS A 289 8.73 1.55 -17.82
N ASP A 290 9.09 1.71 -16.56
CA ASP A 290 9.62 0.65 -15.70
C ASP A 290 8.83 0.48 -14.38
N GLY A 291 7.50 0.58 -14.43
CA GLY A 291 6.62 0.16 -13.32
C GLY A 291 6.79 0.96 -12.01
N GLY A 292 7.40 2.15 -12.07
CA GLY A 292 7.57 3.04 -10.93
C GLY A 292 6.60 4.22 -11.00
N LYS A 293 5.74 4.32 -9.98
CA LYS A 293 4.94 5.49 -9.53
C LYS A 293 4.27 6.36 -10.60
N ILE A 294 2.94 6.50 -10.48
CA ILE A 294 2.20 7.56 -11.16
C ILE A 294 2.56 8.89 -10.52
N SER A 295 3.18 9.78 -11.31
CA SER A 295 3.33 11.19 -10.98
C SER A 295 2.09 11.93 -11.51
N THR A 296 1.25 12.43 -10.61
CA THR A 296 0.30 13.49 -10.94
C THR A 296 1.08 14.79 -11.04
N GLY A 297 1.40 15.19 -12.27
CA GLY A 297 1.70 16.59 -12.57
C GLY A 297 0.39 17.36 -12.48
N GLY A 298 0.06 17.85 -11.29
CA GLY A 298 -1.15 18.63 -11.03
C GLY A 298 -0.94 19.60 -9.88
N ASP A 299 -0.44 20.78 -10.23
CA ASP A 299 -0.31 22.03 -9.48
C ASP A 299 -0.72 22.03 -8.00
N ASN A 300 0.32 22.02 -7.14
CA ASN A 300 0.27 22.71 -5.85
C ASN A 300 0.14 24.23 -6.08
N SER A 301 -1.03 24.71 -6.49
CA SER A 301 -1.36 26.13 -6.32
C SER A 301 -2.01 26.35 -4.95
N SER A 302 -1.21 26.17 -3.90
CA SER A 302 -1.36 26.94 -2.66
C SER A 302 0.01 27.38 -2.16
N SER A 303 0.66 28.21 -2.96
CA SER A 303 1.50 29.34 -2.53
C SER A 303 2.63 29.16 -1.50
N GLU A 304 3.24 28.00 -1.28
CA GLU A 304 4.55 27.92 -0.59
C GLU A 304 5.43 26.76 -1.11
N ASP A 305 6.66 27.08 -1.52
CA ASP A 305 7.71 26.17 -2.03
C ASP A 305 8.20 25.16 -0.96
N HIS A 306 7.40 24.15 -0.60
CA HIS A 306 7.80 23.18 0.41
C HIS A 306 8.58 22.00 -0.19
N ARG A 307 9.70 21.63 0.45
CA ARG A 307 10.64 20.58 0.01
C ARG A 307 10.41 19.22 0.70
N VAL A 308 9.51 19.16 1.68
CA VAL A 308 9.10 17.92 2.35
C VAL A 308 7.70 17.50 1.94
N SER A 309 7.43 16.20 1.91
CA SER A 309 6.10 15.64 1.61
C SER A 309 5.05 16.09 2.63
N GLN A 310 3.78 16.05 2.23
CA GLN A 310 2.65 16.41 3.10
C GLN A 310 2.61 15.59 4.39
N ASN A 311 2.97 14.30 4.35
CA ASN A 311 3.03 13.46 5.55
C ASN A 311 4.09 13.95 6.53
N ILE A 312 5.27 14.36 6.06
CA ILE A 312 6.27 14.98 6.93
C ILE A 312 5.75 16.31 7.50
N GLN A 313 5.06 17.12 6.70
CA GLN A 313 4.48 18.38 7.17
C GLN A 313 3.44 18.18 8.29
N LYS A 314 2.64 17.12 8.17
CA LYS A 314 1.58 16.76 9.12
C LYS A 314 2.14 16.13 10.40
N ASP A 315 2.98 15.10 10.26
CA ASP A 315 3.33 14.19 11.36
C ASP A 315 4.65 14.60 12.05
N TYR A 316 5.50 15.35 11.33
CA TYR A 316 6.79 15.85 11.80
C TYR A 316 6.95 17.36 11.53
N PRO A 317 6.04 18.21 12.04
CA PRO A 317 6.00 19.64 11.70
C PRO A 317 7.28 20.40 12.08
N GLU A 318 7.99 19.99 13.13
CA GLU A 318 9.27 20.60 13.51
C GLU A 318 10.40 20.31 12.50
N PHE A 319 10.39 19.11 11.90
CA PHE A 319 11.32 18.77 10.83
C PHE A 319 10.93 19.49 9.53
N ALA A 320 9.64 19.53 9.19
CA ALA A 320 9.15 20.29 8.05
C ALA A 320 9.51 21.78 8.13
N LYS A 321 9.31 22.39 9.30
CA LYS A 321 9.70 23.78 9.59
C LYS A 321 11.20 23.99 9.51
N LEU A 322 12.01 23.02 9.96
CA LEU A 322 13.45 23.08 9.78
C LEU A 322 13.80 23.23 8.29
N ILE A 323 13.31 22.32 7.45
CA ILE A 323 13.68 22.26 6.03
C ILE A 323 13.09 23.42 5.23
N ASN A 324 11.81 23.72 5.40
CA ASN A 324 11.11 24.69 4.56
C ASN A 324 11.36 26.13 4.97
N GLU A 325 11.61 26.40 6.26
CA GLU A 325 11.72 27.77 6.76
C GLU A 325 13.07 28.11 7.36
N THR A 326 13.58 27.26 8.25
CA THR A 326 14.76 27.57 9.06
C THR A 326 16.04 27.46 8.25
N VAL A 327 16.24 26.35 7.53
CA VAL A 327 17.42 26.12 6.70
C VAL A 327 17.60 27.22 5.63
N PRO A 328 16.58 27.60 4.84
CA PRO A 328 16.71 28.70 3.86
C PRO A 328 17.11 30.04 4.47
N LYS A 329 16.69 30.33 5.71
CA LYS A 329 17.10 31.56 6.42
C LYS A 329 18.57 31.51 6.81
N ILE A 330 19.03 30.38 7.36
CA ILE A 330 20.40 30.22 7.85
C ILE A 330 21.41 30.14 6.69
N LEU A 331 21.01 29.64 5.51
CA LEU A 331 21.86 29.63 4.30
C LEU A 331 22.27 31.03 3.80
N LYS A 332 21.63 32.10 4.29
CA LYS A 332 22.07 33.48 4.01
C LYS A 332 23.38 33.82 4.72
N ASN A 333 23.70 33.11 5.81
CA ASN A 333 24.91 33.33 6.58
C ASN A 333 26.12 32.62 5.93
N LYS A 334 27.17 33.40 5.63
CA LYS A 334 28.38 32.90 4.96
C LYS A 334 29.20 31.94 5.84
N ASP A 335 29.17 32.11 7.16
CA ASP A 335 29.91 31.27 8.10
C ASP A 335 29.22 29.91 8.24
N PHE A 336 27.89 29.87 8.26
CA PHE A 336 27.14 28.61 8.22
C PHE A 336 27.34 27.85 6.91
N VAL A 337 27.32 28.54 5.77
CA VAL A 337 27.60 27.91 4.47
C VAL A 337 29.07 27.45 4.40
N GLY A 338 30.00 28.20 5.00
CA GLY A 338 31.40 27.81 5.15
C GLY A 338 31.58 26.55 6.00
N LEU A 339 30.79 26.41 7.06
CA LEU A 339 30.73 25.22 7.90
C LEU A 339 30.22 24.00 7.13
N LEU A 340 29.09 24.15 6.42
CA LEU A 340 28.55 23.07 5.59
C LEU A 340 29.52 22.69 4.46
N LYS A 341 30.25 23.66 3.90
CA LYS A 341 31.31 23.43 2.91
C LYS A 341 32.48 22.63 3.49
N PHE A 342 32.87 22.90 4.73
CA PHE A 342 33.91 22.13 5.41
C PHE A 342 33.52 20.65 5.54
N PHE A 343 32.27 20.37 5.95
CA PHE A 343 31.77 19.01 6.10
C PHE A 343 31.50 18.32 4.76
N SER A 344 30.80 18.99 3.85
CA SER A 344 30.33 18.38 2.60
C SER A 344 31.35 18.38 1.47
N GLY A 345 32.35 19.26 1.50
CA GLY A 345 33.24 19.49 0.35
C GLY A 345 32.58 20.20 -0.84
N LEU A 346 31.29 20.53 -0.76
CA LEU A 346 30.53 21.20 -1.81
C LEU A 346 30.83 22.71 -1.87
N SER A 347 30.68 23.31 -3.05
CA SER A 347 30.75 24.77 -3.19
C SER A 347 29.59 25.46 -2.47
N ALA A 348 29.75 26.75 -2.18
CA ALA A 348 28.71 27.54 -1.53
C ALA A 348 27.44 27.65 -2.40
N GLU A 349 27.58 27.58 -3.72
CA GLU A 349 26.48 27.60 -4.69
C GLU A 349 25.73 26.28 -4.68
N GLU A 350 26.44 25.15 -4.67
CA GLU A 350 25.85 23.82 -4.56
C GLU A 350 25.10 23.64 -3.25
N ILE A 351 25.69 24.03 -2.12
CA ILE A 351 25.01 23.93 -0.80
C ILE A 351 23.71 24.72 -0.79
N LYS A 352 23.73 25.94 -1.37
CA LYS A 352 22.53 26.77 -1.45
C LYS A 352 21.51 26.19 -2.41
N SER A 353 21.93 25.68 -3.56
CA SER A 353 21.04 25.01 -4.52
C SER A 353 20.40 23.77 -3.91
N THR A 354 21.17 22.97 -3.18
CA THR A 354 20.67 21.76 -2.55
C THR A 354 19.74 22.09 -1.39
N LEU A 355 20.07 23.03 -0.51
CA LEU A 355 19.32 23.24 0.73
C LEU A 355 18.22 24.32 0.66
N SER A 356 18.04 24.99 -0.48
CA SER A 356 16.95 25.95 -0.65
C SER A 356 15.58 25.27 -0.67
N ALA A 357 14.57 25.97 -0.14
CA ALA A 357 13.18 25.53 -0.22
C ALA A 357 12.76 25.34 -1.69
N GLY A 358 11.99 24.28 -1.97
CA GLY A 358 11.58 23.90 -3.33
C GLY A 358 12.71 23.46 -4.27
N SER A 359 13.96 23.36 -3.80
CA SER A 359 15.11 22.98 -4.63
C SER A 359 15.63 21.58 -4.31
N GLY A 360 16.02 20.81 -5.34
CA GLY A 360 16.53 19.44 -5.19
C GLY A 360 15.42 18.38 -5.03
N PRO A 361 15.79 17.12 -4.75
CA PRO A 361 14.84 16.02 -4.52
C PRO A 361 13.80 16.31 -3.44
N LEU A 362 12.58 15.81 -3.64
CA LEU A 362 11.54 15.82 -2.60
C LEU A 362 11.98 14.92 -1.44
N ILE A 363 11.76 15.41 -0.22
CA ILE A 363 12.07 14.67 1.01
C ILE A 363 10.79 13.97 1.49
N ILE A 364 10.85 12.66 1.65
CA ILE A 364 9.71 11.82 2.04
C ILE A 364 10.04 11.00 3.29
N ALA A 365 9.04 10.64 4.08
CA ALA A 365 9.21 9.68 5.16
C ALA A 365 9.10 8.25 4.61
N GLY A 366 9.89 7.32 5.13
CA GLY A 366 9.79 5.90 4.75
C GLY A 366 10.65 5.01 5.62
N ASN A 367 10.33 3.72 5.68
CA ASN A 367 11.13 2.76 6.43
C ASN A 367 12.30 2.28 5.57
N VAL A 368 13.51 2.70 5.94
CA VAL A 368 14.74 2.31 5.24
C VAL A 368 15.60 1.37 6.09
N GLY A 369 15.16 1.03 7.30
CA GLY A 369 15.73 0.00 8.17
C GLY A 369 17.10 0.35 8.78
N ILE A 370 17.50 1.62 8.66
CA ILE A 370 18.86 2.09 8.97
C ILE A 370 18.89 3.29 9.92
N GLY A 371 17.74 3.89 10.23
CA GLY A 371 17.64 5.02 11.16
C GLY A 371 18.23 6.34 10.65
N ASP A 372 18.31 6.54 9.33
CA ASP A 372 19.02 7.64 8.69
C ASP A 372 18.34 8.08 7.36
N PHE A 373 18.99 8.94 6.58
CA PHE A 373 18.58 9.32 5.24
C PHE A 373 18.99 8.26 4.19
N MET A 374 18.26 8.21 3.08
CA MET A 374 18.59 7.38 1.93
C MET A 374 18.08 8.00 0.63
N TYR A 375 18.93 8.13 -0.37
CA TYR A 375 18.51 8.47 -1.72
C TYR A 375 17.89 7.25 -2.41
N ASP A 376 16.60 7.33 -2.70
CA ASP A 376 15.89 6.31 -3.47
C ASP A 376 16.03 6.59 -4.96
N LYS A 377 16.90 5.81 -5.63
CA LYS A 377 17.14 5.90 -7.07
C LYS A 377 15.89 5.65 -7.92
N SER A 378 14.91 4.92 -7.41
CA SER A 378 13.70 4.58 -8.16
C SER A 378 12.72 5.75 -8.21
N SER A 379 12.56 6.47 -7.11
CA SER A 379 11.66 7.62 -7.04
C SER A 379 12.34 8.97 -7.22
N GLY A 380 13.68 9.01 -7.17
CA GLY A 380 14.45 10.24 -7.23
C GLY A 380 14.32 11.11 -5.98
N ASN A 381 13.79 10.56 -4.88
CA ASN A 381 13.53 11.26 -3.63
C ASN A 381 14.60 10.95 -2.57
N ILE A 382 14.70 11.83 -1.57
CA ILE A 382 15.42 11.53 -0.34
C ILE A 382 14.40 10.98 0.66
N VAL A 383 14.62 9.74 1.09
CA VAL A 383 13.80 9.06 2.10
C VAL A 383 14.45 9.27 3.47
N VAL A 384 13.66 9.71 4.44
CA VAL A 384 14.08 9.85 5.84
C VAL A 384 13.44 8.74 6.65
N ASP A 385 14.26 7.97 7.38
CA ASP A 385 13.76 6.87 8.21
C ASP A 385 12.80 7.36 9.30
N PHE A 386 11.76 6.59 9.57
CA PHE A 386 10.83 6.90 10.67
C PHE A 386 11.53 6.98 12.03
N ASN A 387 12.53 6.13 12.30
CA ASN A 387 13.27 6.20 13.56
C ASN A 387 14.10 7.50 13.63
N TYR A 388 14.59 7.99 12.49
CA TYR A 388 15.27 9.28 12.44
C TYR A 388 14.31 10.43 12.73
N LEU A 389 13.14 10.44 12.07
CA LEU A 389 12.13 11.48 12.23
C LEU A 389 11.58 11.52 13.67
N GLU A 390 11.34 10.35 14.28
CA GLU A 390 10.97 10.25 15.69
C GLU A 390 12.10 10.66 16.63
N ALA A 391 13.35 10.28 16.33
CA ALA A 391 14.49 10.74 17.11
C ALA A 391 14.63 12.27 17.04
N TYR A 392 14.48 12.87 15.86
CA TYR A 392 14.51 14.31 15.64
C TYR A 392 13.40 15.00 16.44
N LYS A 393 12.15 14.55 16.28
CA LYS A 393 10.96 15.05 16.99
C LYS A 393 11.14 15.06 18.51
N ASN A 394 11.72 13.99 19.07
CA ASN A 394 11.98 13.84 20.50
C ASN A 394 13.29 14.50 20.98
N GLY A 395 14.10 15.04 20.05
CA GLY A 395 15.37 15.70 20.32
C GLY A 395 15.21 17.15 20.78
N SER A 396 16.32 17.73 21.25
CA SER A 396 16.35 19.18 21.55
C SER A 396 16.33 19.99 20.25
N HIS A 397 15.48 21.01 20.19
CA HIS A 397 15.48 22.03 19.13
C HIS A 397 15.97 23.38 19.63
N ASP A 398 16.51 23.44 20.86
CA ASP A 398 17.03 24.68 21.45
C ASP A 398 18.44 24.98 20.93
N LEU A 399 18.52 26.00 20.08
CA LEU A 399 19.76 26.48 19.47
C LEU A 399 20.76 27.05 20.48
N ASN A 400 20.33 27.29 21.73
CA ASN A 400 21.18 27.65 22.84
C ASN A 400 21.84 26.43 23.51
N THR A 401 21.68 25.24 22.96
CA THR A 401 22.26 24.00 23.48
C THR A 401 23.09 23.30 22.41
N VAL A 402 24.10 22.54 22.86
CA VAL A 402 24.91 21.70 21.98
C VAL A 402 24.03 20.71 21.23
N SER A 403 23.03 20.12 21.90
CA SER A 403 22.13 19.13 21.30
C SER A 403 21.24 19.72 20.20
N GLY A 404 20.69 20.93 20.39
CA GLY A 404 19.89 21.58 19.36
C GLY A 404 20.70 21.95 18.11
N ILE A 405 21.93 22.44 18.29
CA ILE A 405 22.83 22.74 17.17
C ILE A 405 23.23 21.45 16.42
N VAL A 406 23.52 20.37 17.15
CA VAL A 406 23.83 19.06 16.55
C VAL A 406 22.65 18.54 15.72
N ASN A 407 21.41 18.62 16.23
CA ASN A 407 20.23 18.13 15.52
C ASN A 407 19.99 18.82 14.17
N ILE A 408 20.19 20.14 14.10
CA ILE A 408 20.07 20.89 12.84
C ILE A 408 21.20 20.58 11.87
N LEU A 409 22.44 20.56 12.36
CA LEU A 409 23.58 20.27 11.52
C LEU A 409 23.50 18.86 10.94
N HIS A 410 23.05 17.89 11.74
CA HIS A 410 22.87 16.52 11.29
C HIS A 410 21.86 16.42 10.14
N ALA A 411 20.68 17.05 10.28
CA ALA A 411 19.68 17.07 9.22
C ALA A 411 20.19 17.74 7.93
N CYS A 412 20.92 18.86 8.04
CA CYS A 412 21.51 19.52 6.87
C CYS A 412 22.56 18.65 6.19
N ILE A 413 23.42 18.01 6.98
CA ILE A 413 24.50 17.15 6.48
C ILE A 413 23.93 15.89 5.83
N GLY A 414 22.93 15.25 6.43
CA GLY A 414 22.28 14.06 5.86
C GLY A 414 21.62 14.35 4.52
N ILE A 415 20.94 15.49 4.39
CA ILE A 415 20.35 15.90 3.10
C ILE A 415 21.43 16.19 2.05
N LEU A 416 22.52 16.86 2.43
CA LEU A 416 23.65 17.10 1.52
C LEU A 416 24.32 15.79 1.09
N HIS A 417 24.44 14.82 2.00
CA HIS A 417 24.97 13.48 1.70
C HIS A 417 24.12 12.79 0.64
N GLU A 418 22.81 12.69 0.85
CA GLU A 418 21.94 12.01 -0.09
C GLU A 418 21.83 12.74 -1.43
N ASP A 419 21.95 14.07 -1.42
CA ASP A 419 22.04 14.86 -2.66
C ASP A 419 23.36 14.63 -3.43
N VAL A 420 24.43 14.23 -2.74
CA VAL A 420 25.66 13.78 -3.38
C VAL A 420 25.45 12.42 -4.06
N HIS A 421 24.69 11.50 -3.45
CA HIS A 421 24.27 10.27 -4.12
C HIS A 421 23.34 10.54 -5.32
N TYR A 422 22.48 11.56 -5.24
CA TYR A 422 21.65 12.07 -6.34
C TYR A 422 22.52 12.62 -7.50
N GLY A 423 23.43 13.54 -7.21
CA GLY A 423 24.25 14.22 -8.21
C GLY A 423 25.22 13.30 -8.96
N ASN A 424 25.57 12.16 -8.39
CA ASN A 424 26.54 11.24 -8.99
C ASN A 424 25.98 10.38 -10.13
N HIS A 425 24.65 10.33 -10.31
CA HIS A 425 24.03 9.70 -11.49
C HIS A 425 23.89 10.67 -12.68
N GLN A 426 24.16 11.98 -12.52
CA GLN A 426 23.97 12.97 -13.60
C GLN A 426 25.07 14.04 -13.80
N THR A 427 26.04 14.27 -12.88
CA THR A 427 26.87 15.51 -12.95
C THR A 427 28.40 15.37 -12.84
N GLY A 428 28.98 14.18 -12.61
CA GLY A 428 30.45 14.00 -12.64
C GLY A 428 31.23 14.68 -11.50
N LYS A 429 30.63 14.82 -10.31
CA LYS A 429 31.20 15.47 -9.12
C LYS A 429 32.44 14.71 -8.60
N THR A 430 33.56 15.40 -8.38
CA THR A 430 34.80 14.82 -7.80
C THR A 430 35.07 15.37 -6.39
N PHE A 431 35.20 14.49 -5.40
CA PHE A 431 35.56 14.85 -4.03
C PHE A 431 37.08 14.76 -3.85
N ALA A 432 37.71 15.87 -3.48
CA ALA A 432 39.15 15.95 -3.32
C ALA A 432 39.59 15.37 -1.97
N SER A 433 39.65 14.03 -1.86
CA SER A 433 40.50 13.39 -0.86
C SER A 433 41.55 12.55 -1.59
N GLN A 434 42.82 12.90 -1.41
CA GLN A 434 43.91 12.07 -1.90
C GLN A 434 43.86 10.76 -1.13
N ARG A 435 43.37 9.71 -1.80
CA ARG A 435 43.14 8.33 -1.33
C ARG A 435 41.78 8.17 -0.63
N ILE A 436 40.87 7.38 -1.21
CA ILE A 436 40.27 6.15 -0.60
C ILE A 436 38.99 5.62 -1.32
N SER A 437 38.25 6.36 -2.15
CA SER A 437 37.12 5.78 -2.91
C SER A 437 36.74 6.58 -4.15
N THR A 438 36.22 5.91 -5.20
CA THR A 438 35.63 6.56 -6.37
C THR A 438 34.15 6.89 -6.17
N GLU A 439 33.54 6.47 -5.06
CA GLU A 439 32.16 6.82 -4.72
C GLU A 439 32.12 8.08 -3.82
N PRO A 440 31.53 9.18 -4.31
CA PRO A 440 31.29 10.42 -3.57
C PRO A 440 30.67 10.30 -2.19
N GLY A 441 29.69 9.42 -2.00
CA GLY A 441 29.05 9.21 -0.69
C GLY A 441 30.02 8.63 0.33
N ASP A 442 30.76 7.59 -0.05
CA ASP A 442 31.81 7.00 0.79
C ASP A 442 32.96 8.01 1.08
N ALA A 443 33.27 8.92 0.15
CA ALA A 443 34.21 10.00 0.39
C ALA A 443 33.67 11.06 1.39
N PHE A 444 32.38 11.42 1.27
CA PHE A 444 31.68 12.33 2.17
C PHE A 444 31.58 11.76 3.59
N GLU A 445 31.18 10.49 3.72
CA GLU A 445 31.14 9.74 4.98
C GLU A 445 32.51 9.74 5.67
N ARG A 446 33.58 9.43 4.94
CA ARG A 446 34.94 9.39 5.49
C ARG A 446 35.47 10.77 5.90
N GLN A 447 35.11 11.83 5.18
CA GLN A 447 35.52 13.20 5.47
C GLN A 447 34.82 13.77 6.72
N ILE A 448 33.54 13.44 6.91
CA ILE A 448 32.74 13.93 8.06
C ILE A 448 32.97 13.08 9.31
N MET A 449 33.18 11.77 9.15
CA MET A 449 33.10 10.81 10.25
C MET A 449 34.45 10.18 10.64
N ASN A 450 35.57 10.55 9.99
CA ASN A 450 36.91 9.99 10.24
C ASN A 450 36.91 8.46 10.42
N ILE A 451 36.03 7.78 9.69
CA ILE A 451 35.83 6.33 9.80
C ILE A 451 37.00 5.68 9.08
N GLY A 452 37.98 5.22 9.85
CA GLY A 452 39.00 4.31 9.33
C GLY A 452 38.32 3.09 8.73
N SER A 453 38.54 2.84 7.43
CA SER A 453 38.49 1.54 6.74
C SER A 453 37.48 0.48 7.19
N PHE A 454 36.25 0.84 7.59
CA PHE A 454 35.18 -0.14 7.85
C PHE A 454 33.91 0.26 7.09
N PRO A 455 33.42 -0.58 6.16
CA PRO A 455 32.13 -0.35 5.52
C PRO A 455 31.01 -0.54 6.56
N GLY A 456 30.15 0.47 6.71
CA GLY A 456 28.90 0.34 7.47
C GLY A 456 28.75 1.17 8.76
N GLN A 457 29.63 2.13 9.07
CA GLN A 457 29.33 3.16 10.07
C GLN A 457 28.73 4.39 9.38
N ARG A 458 27.49 4.73 9.72
CA ARG A 458 26.67 5.77 9.08
C ARG A 458 26.67 7.07 9.91
N ILE A 459 26.07 8.14 9.39
CA ILE A 459 25.97 9.41 10.10
C ILE A 459 24.98 9.22 11.26
N ASP A 460 25.50 8.82 12.41
CA ASP A 460 24.75 8.74 13.65
C ASP A 460 24.59 10.14 14.24
N ARG A 461 23.39 10.48 14.73
CA ARG A 461 23.12 11.69 15.50
C ARG A 461 24.04 11.82 16.71
N ASP A 462 24.45 10.69 17.28
CA ASP A 462 25.37 10.62 18.41
C ASP A 462 26.85 10.59 17.98
N SER A 463 27.15 10.91 16.71
CA SER A 463 28.51 10.99 16.16
C SER A 463 29.43 11.80 17.08
N PRO A 464 30.47 11.15 17.67
CA PRO A 464 31.40 11.83 18.56
C PRO A 464 32.13 13.00 17.89
N ILE A 465 32.27 12.97 16.56
CA ILE A 465 32.99 13.99 15.79
C ILE A 465 32.13 15.23 15.62
N LEU A 466 30.88 15.08 15.18
CA LEU A 466 29.95 16.20 15.08
C LEU A 466 29.71 16.82 16.46
N LEU A 467 29.52 15.97 17.47
CA LEU A 467 29.34 16.40 18.86
C LEU A 467 30.57 17.16 19.40
N ASN A 468 31.78 16.65 19.19
CA ASN A 468 33.01 17.31 19.63
C ASN A 468 33.25 18.62 18.86
N TYR A 469 32.95 18.65 17.56
CA TYR A 469 33.04 19.86 16.76
C TYR A 469 32.11 20.95 17.30
N VAL A 470 30.83 20.61 17.53
CA VAL A 470 29.85 21.57 18.06
C VAL A 470 30.25 22.03 19.45
N LYS A 471 30.73 21.14 20.33
CA LYS A 471 31.24 21.52 21.67
C LYS A 471 32.42 22.50 21.58
N ASN A 472 33.39 22.23 20.71
CA ASN A 472 34.59 23.05 20.57
C ASN A 472 34.33 24.41 19.92
N ASN A 473 33.25 24.52 19.12
CA ASN A 473 32.88 25.74 18.40
C ASN A 473 31.58 26.36 18.91
N PHE A 474 31.09 25.94 20.08
CA PHE A 474 29.74 26.20 20.55
C PHE A 474 29.42 27.70 20.65
N ASN A 475 30.33 28.52 21.16
CA ASN A 475 30.08 29.96 21.32
C ASN A 475 29.91 30.67 19.97
N SER A 476 30.69 30.28 18.96
CA SER A 476 30.59 30.83 17.60
C SER A 476 29.31 30.36 16.91
N LEU A 477 28.97 29.08 17.05
CA LEU A 477 27.75 28.50 16.47
C LEU A 477 26.49 29.04 17.16
N ASN A 478 26.46 29.13 18.49
CA ASN A 478 25.34 29.67 19.26
C ASN A 478 25.09 31.14 18.89
N LYS A 479 26.17 31.94 18.74
CA LYS A 479 26.04 33.32 18.25
C LYS A 479 25.45 33.36 16.83
N LEU A 480 25.92 32.48 15.95
CA LEU A 480 25.44 32.33 14.57
C LEU A 480 23.96 31.95 14.46
N PHE A 481 23.45 31.09 15.34
CA PHE A 481 22.03 30.69 15.35
C PHE A 481 21.11 31.71 16.05
N LYS A 482 21.67 32.73 16.73
CA LYS A 482 20.93 33.83 17.35
C LYS A 482 20.72 35.04 16.43
N GLU A 483 21.62 35.21 15.46
CA GLU A 483 21.56 36.23 14.40
C GLU A 483 20.67 35.73 13.24
#